data_AF-A0AB74V4X0-F1
#
_entry.id   AF-A0AB74V4X0-F1
#
_cell.length_a   1.000
_cell.length_b   1.000
_cell.length_c   1.000
_cell.angle_alpha   90.00
_cell.angle_beta   90.00
_cell.angle_gamma   90.00
#
_symmetry.space_group_name_H-M   'P 1'
#
loop_
_entity.id
_entity.type
_entity.pdbx_description
1 polymer ?
#
loop_
_entity_poly.entity_id
_entity_poly.type
_entity_poly.pdbx_seq_one_letter_code
_entity_poly.pdbx_strand_id
1 'polypeptide(L)'
;MPSQENTARLLPDVAVHAQPHLAGALDWVGMAEIQVPVLFDAGDGQTQRSSARVGAFVNLKRPDKRGIHMSRLYLQVEQALSTQTLSADMLHSLLRGFLDSHQDLSDRACLSIRFEHLVRRPALKSANSGWRAYPVCIEASLVGDQFLLEFGTEVVYSSTCPASAALSRQLIQDQFIHDFAPGEALDHAAVLAWLGSEKGIVAAAHAQRSVARLRVRPAADAGFHLVGLIDRVESALGTPVQTAVKREDEQAFALANGGNLMFCEDAARRIQKALDADDRLGDFHIRVEHQESLHPHDAVAYASKGVEGGYGSIG
;
A
#
# COMPACT_ATOMS: atom_id res chain seq x y z
N MET A 1 49.24 40.05 20.94
CA MET A 1 48.30 39.43 19.97
C MET A 1 48.73 37.98 19.78
N PRO A 2 48.26 37.02 20.59
CA PRO A 2 48.60 35.62 20.39
C PRO A 2 47.65 35.02 19.33
N SER A 3 48.25 34.35 18.36
CA SER A 3 47.62 33.54 17.32
C SER A 3 46.85 32.37 17.95
N GLN A 4 45.53 32.33 17.77
CA GLN A 4 44.73 31.12 18.01
C GLN A 4 44.98 30.15 16.86
N GLU A 5 45.91 29.22 17.06
CA GLU A 5 45.97 27.99 16.29
C GLU A 5 44.66 27.21 16.51
N ASN A 6 43.89 27.07 15.44
CA ASN A 6 42.66 26.30 15.42
C ASN A 6 43.00 24.81 15.41
N THR A 7 43.37 24.26 16.57
CA THR A 7 43.43 22.80 16.79
C THR A 7 42.01 22.24 16.84
N ALA A 8 41.37 22.11 15.68
CA ALA A 8 40.36 21.08 15.49
C ALA A 8 41.07 19.73 15.63
N ARG A 9 41.18 19.22 16.86
CA ARG A 9 41.62 17.85 17.12
C ARG A 9 40.77 16.93 16.26
N LEU A 10 41.39 16.29 15.27
CA LEU A 10 40.81 15.18 14.51
C LEU A 10 40.34 14.15 15.54
N LEU A 11 39.03 14.11 15.80
CA LEU A 11 38.42 13.10 16.65
C LEU A 11 38.72 11.73 16.03
N PRO A 12 39.21 10.75 16.81
CA PRO A 12 39.56 9.45 16.26
C PRO A 12 38.32 8.77 15.68
N ASP A 13 38.47 8.22 14.47
CA ASP A 13 37.42 7.43 13.84
C ASP A 13 37.33 6.04 14.49
N VAL A 14 36.55 5.96 15.58
CA VAL A 14 36.41 4.76 16.41
C VAL A 14 35.75 3.60 15.63
N ALA A 15 35.01 3.88 14.56
CA ALA A 15 34.40 2.85 13.72
C ALA A 15 35.46 2.04 12.95
N VAL A 16 36.60 2.65 12.62
CA VAL A 16 37.66 2.04 11.81
C VAL A 16 38.85 1.56 12.64
N HIS A 17 39.18 2.25 13.73
CA HIS A 17 40.45 2.09 14.46
C HIS A 17 40.39 1.30 15.77
N ALA A 18 39.20 0.94 16.27
CA ALA A 18 39.08 0.09 17.46
C ALA A 18 39.01 -1.39 17.07
N GLN A 19 39.90 -2.23 17.62
CA GLN A 19 39.74 -3.69 17.55
C GLN A 19 38.41 -4.07 18.21
N PRO A 20 37.52 -4.81 17.52
CA PRO A 20 36.25 -5.20 18.10
C PRO A 20 36.47 -6.22 19.22
N HIS A 21 35.78 -6.03 20.36
CA HIS A 21 35.77 -7.02 21.44
C HIS A 21 35.01 -8.31 21.06
N LEU A 22 34.14 -8.23 20.05
CA LEU A 22 33.35 -9.31 19.47
C LEU A 22 33.40 -9.17 17.95
N ALA A 23 33.97 -10.16 17.26
CA ALA A 23 34.07 -10.19 15.80
C ALA A 23 32.84 -10.83 15.16
N GLY A 24 32.42 -10.31 14.01
CA GLY A 24 31.29 -10.88 13.25
C GLY A 24 30.85 -9.99 12.09
N ALA A 25 30.39 -10.61 11.00
CA ALA A 25 29.70 -9.90 9.94
C ALA A 25 28.26 -9.56 10.38
N LEU A 26 27.71 -8.47 9.87
CA LEU A 26 26.32 -8.08 10.07
C LEU A 26 25.59 -8.07 8.74
N ASP A 27 24.39 -8.65 8.71
CA ASP A 27 23.56 -8.64 7.52
C ASP A 27 23.12 -7.23 7.13
N TRP A 28 22.71 -6.44 8.13
CA TRP A 28 22.30 -5.05 7.97
C TRP A 28 22.72 -4.22 9.18
N VAL A 29 23.22 -3.02 8.92
CA VAL A 29 23.57 -2.01 9.91
C VAL A 29 23.32 -0.63 9.29
N GLY A 30 22.70 0.28 10.04
CA GLY A 30 22.23 1.55 9.48
C GLY A 30 21.36 2.34 10.44
N MET A 31 20.47 3.15 9.89
CA MET A 31 19.54 4.00 10.65
C MET A 31 18.11 3.80 10.14
N ALA A 32 17.15 3.79 11.06
CA ALA A 32 15.73 3.74 10.78
C ALA A 32 15.05 5.06 11.17
N GLU A 33 13.84 5.30 10.65
CA GLU A 33 12.99 6.43 11.03
C GLU A 33 13.60 7.83 10.79
N ILE A 34 14.50 7.95 9.80
CA ILE A 34 15.02 9.26 9.36
C ILE A 34 13.86 10.05 8.77
N GLN A 35 13.59 11.25 9.29
CA GLN A 35 12.54 12.12 8.78
C GLN A 35 13.10 13.05 7.72
N VAL A 36 12.59 12.95 6.49
CA VAL A 36 13.00 13.80 5.36
C VAL A 36 11.81 14.10 4.46
N PRO A 37 11.78 15.27 3.79
CA PRO A 37 10.82 15.51 2.73
C PRO A 37 11.19 14.67 1.50
N VAL A 38 10.18 14.15 0.81
CA VAL A 38 10.33 13.48 -0.49
C VAL A 38 9.49 14.19 -1.54
N LEU A 39 9.99 14.27 -2.77
CA LEU A 39 9.22 14.69 -3.94
C LEU A 39 8.76 13.44 -4.69
N PHE A 40 7.44 13.25 -4.83
CA PHE A 40 6.88 12.06 -5.44
C PHE A 40 5.89 12.44 -6.55
N ASP A 41 6.12 11.89 -7.74
CA ASP A 41 5.17 11.90 -8.85
C ASP A 41 4.37 10.58 -8.81
N ALA A 42 3.06 10.69 -8.61
CA ALA A 42 2.16 9.55 -8.51
C ALA A 42 1.60 9.11 -9.87
N GLY A 43 2.00 9.77 -10.96
CA GLY A 43 1.54 9.52 -12.32
C GLY A 43 0.25 10.25 -12.69
N ASP A 44 -0.14 11.28 -11.94
CA ASP A 44 -1.29 12.15 -12.20
C ASP A 44 -0.90 13.54 -12.75
N GLY A 45 0.39 13.73 -13.05
CA GLY A 45 0.94 14.97 -13.59
C GLY A 45 1.21 16.04 -12.53
N GLN A 46 1.07 15.72 -11.23
CA GLN A 46 1.44 16.62 -10.14
C GLN A 46 2.43 15.98 -9.17
N THR A 47 3.65 16.53 -9.12
CA THR A 47 4.63 16.15 -8.11
C THR A 47 4.26 16.78 -6.76
N GLN A 48 4.15 15.96 -5.72
CA GLN A 48 3.83 16.41 -4.36
C GLN A 48 5.02 16.23 -3.44
N ARG A 49 5.13 17.14 -2.45
CA ARG A 49 6.11 17.02 -1.37
C ARG A 49 5.45 16.41 -0.14
N SER A 50 5.95 15.26 0.31
CA SER A 50 5.44 14.56 1.49
C SER A 50 6.53 14.43 2.56
N SER A 51 6.14 14.39 3.83
CA SER A 51 7.03 13.98 4.91
C SER A 51 7.15 12.46 4.90
N ALA A 52 8.36 11.93 4.90
CA ALA A 52 8.64 10.50 4.86
C ALA A 52 9.47 10.04 6.06
N ARG A 53 9.32 8.75 6.39
CA ARG A 53 10.20 8.00 7.27
C ARG A 53 11.08 7.09 6.43
N VAL A 54 12.39 7.20 6.62
CA VAL A 54 13.38 6.51 5.80
C VAL A 54 14.26 5.61 6.67
N GLY A 55 14.47 4.39 6.20
CA GLY A 55 15.48 3.46 6.71
C GLY A 55 16.57 3.32 5.66
N ALA A 56 17.83 3.44 6.07
CA ALA A 56 18.99 3.34 5.19
C ALA A 56 20.03 2.42 5.82
N PHE A 57 20.39 1.35 5.12
CA PHE A 57 21.25 0.30 5.64
C PHE A 57 22.25 -0.18 4.61
N VAL A 58 23.37 -0.68 5.12
CA VAL A 58 24.35 -1.49 4.38
C VAL A 58 24.68 -2.73 5.21
N ASN A 59 25.28 -3.75 4.62
CA ASN A 59 25.86 -4.84 5.41
C ASN A 59 27.24 -4.47 5.98
N LEU A 60 27.71 -5.21 6.99
CA LEU A 60 29.11 -5.13 7.46
C LEU A 60 29.78 -6.47 7.19
N LYS A 61 30.50 -6.60 6.08
CA LYS A 61 31.12 -7.85 5.62
C LYS A 61 32.45 -8.16 6.31
N ARG A 62 33.08 -7.16 6.93
CA ARG A 62 34.37 -7.26 7.60
C ARG A 62 34.20 -7.63 9.08
N PRO A 63 34.48 -8.87 9.52
CA PRO A 63 34.27 -9.30 10.90
C PRO A 63 35.22 -8.62 11.89
N ASP A 64 36.34 -8.09 11.38
CA ASP A 64 37.38 -7.37 12.13
C ASP A 64 37.05 -5.87 12.32
N LYS A 65 35.94 -5.38 11.76
CA LYS A 65 35.52 -3.99 11.87
C LYS A 65 34.37 -3.86 12.85
N ARG A 66 34.40 -2.78 13.64
CA ARG A 66 33.45 -2.58 14.74
C ARG A 66 32.14 -1.94 14.29
N GLY A 67 32.14 -1.21 13.17
CA GLY A 67 30.96 -0.55 12.64
C GLY A 67 31.21 0.15 11.31
N ILE A 68 30.19 0.88 10.86
CA ILE A 68 30.19 1.70 9.64
C ILE A 68 30.20 3.20 9.99
N HIS A 69 30.42 4.06 8.99
CA HIS A 69 30.28 5.51 9.14
C HIS A 69 28.83 5.96 8.90
N MET A 70 27.99 5.83 9.92
CA MET A 70 26.54 6.11 9.85
C MET A 70 26.17 7.45 9.22
N SER A 71 26.90 8.52 9.55
CA SER A 71 26.62 9.87 9.06
C SER A 71 26.71 9.98 7.53
N ARG A 72 27.48 9.13 6.85
CA ARG A 72 27.58 9.11 5.38
C ARG A 72 26.23 8.74 4.75
N LEU A 73 25.57 7.71 5.30
CA LEU A 73 24.22 7.32 4.85
C LEU A 73 23.21 8.46 5.06
N TYR A 74 23.24 9.10 6.24
CA TYR A 74 22.31 10.19 6.57
C TYR A 74 22.43 11.35 5.59
N LEU A 75 23.66 11.83 5.36
CA LEU A 75 23.91 12.97 4.48
C LEU A 75 23.52 12.68 3.03
N GLN A 76 23.75 11.44 2.57
CA GLN A 76 23.33 11.02 1.22
C GLN A 76 21.80 10.94 1.10
N VAL A 77 21.10 10.39 2.10
CA VAL A 77 19.63 10.36 2.15
C VAL A 77 19.05 11.78 2.11
N GLU A 78 19.53 12.65 3.00
CA GLU A 78 19.03 14.03 3.11
C GLU A 78 19.25 14.78 1.79
N GLN A 79 20.47 14.76 1.26
CA GLN A 79 20.80 15.45 0.01
C GLN A 79 19.98 14.93 -1.17
N ALA A 80 19.85 13.62 -1.33
CA ALA A 80 19.16 13.03 -2.48
C ALA A 80 17.64 13.25 -2.41
N LEU A 81 17.01 12.88 -1.29
CA LEU A 81 15.56 12.87 -1.17
C LEU A 81 14.95 14.27 -1.01
N SER A 82 15.68 15.22 -0.42
CA SER A 82 15.22 16.60 -0.29
C SER A 82 15.20 17.36 -1.63
N THR A 83 16.00 16.95 -2.61
CA THR A 83 16.26 17.74 -3.84
C THR A 83 15.77 17.09 -5.12
N GLN A 84 15.63 15.77 -5.17
CA GLN A 84 15.27 15.02 -6.37
C GLN A 84 13.87 14.41 -6.26
N THR A 85 13.22 14.24 -7.40
CA THR A 85 11.98 13.46 -7.48
C THR A 85 12.31 11.98 -7.39
N LEU A 86 11.54 11.22 -6.61
CA LEU A 86 11.69 9.78 -6.46
C LEU A 86 11.56 9.10 -7.84
N SER A 87 12.60 8.38 -8.23
CA SER A 87 12.64 7.55 -9.44
C SER A 87 13.53 6.32 -9.20
N ALA A 88 13.36 5.28 -10.02
CA ALA A 88 14.21 4.09 -9.95
C ALA A 88 15.70 4.43 -10.09
N ASP A 89 16.05 5.27 -11.06
CA ASP A 89 17.44 5.68 -11.32
C ASP A 89 18.06 6.45 -10.16
N MET A 90 17.29 7.34 -9.54
CA MET A 90 17.74 8.10 -8.38
C MET A 90 17.99 7.16 -7.19
N LEU A 91 17.08 6.24 -6.92
CA LEU A 91 17.22 5.26 -5.83
C LEU A 91 18.41 4.33 -6.07
N HIS A 92 18.59 3.85 -7.30
CA HIS A 92 19.76 3.06 -7.68
C HIS A 92 21.06 3.85 -7.46
N SER A 93 21.11 5.11 -7.89
CA SER A 93 22.28 6.00 -7.70
C SER A 93 22.58 6.25 -6.22
N LEU A 94 21.54 6.43 -5.40
CA LEU A 94 21.67 6.61 -3.96
C LEU A 94 22.26 5.35 -3.28
N LEU A 95 21.76 4.17 -3.61
CA LEU A 95 22.28 2.90 -3.10
C LEU A 95 23.73 2.64 -3.56
N ARG A 96 24.06 2.97 -4.81
CA ARG A 96 25.45 2.92 -5.29
C ARG A 96 26.34 3.87 -4.48
N GLY A 97 25.87 5.08 -4.19
CA GLY A 97 26.57 6.02 -3.32
C GLY A 97 26.76 5.50 -1.89
N PHE A 98 25.83 4.73 -1.33
CA PHE A 98 26.01 4.07 -0.04
C PHE A 98 27.18 3.08 -0.09
N LEU A 99 27.23 2.24 -1.14
CA LEU A 99 28.30 1.26 -1.33
C LEU A 99 29.65 1.91 -1.58
N ASP A 100 29.72 2.92 -2.45
CA ASP A 100 30.97 3.62 -2.77
C ASP A 100 31.55 4.30 -1.52
N SER A 101 30.70 4.91 -0.70
CA SER A 101 31.13 5.53 0.57
C SER A 101 31.50 4.51 1.65
N HIS A 102 31.26 3.21 1.43
CA HIS A 102 31.55 2.10 2.35
C HIS A 102 32.26 0.91 1.65
N GLN A 103 33.02 1.16 0.57
CA GLN A 103 33.50 0.09 -0.34
C GLN A 103 34.25 -1.05 0.39
N ASP A 104 35.00 -0.70 1.45
CA ASP A 104 35.84 -1.62 2.22
C ASP A 104 35.04 -2.43 3.25
N LEU A 105 33.81 -2.00 3.58
CA LEU A 105 32.97 -2.54 4.65
C LEU A 105 31.73 -3.27 4.13
N SER A 106 31.22 -2.88 2.97
CA SER A 106 29.89 -3.26 2.50
C SER A 106 29.91 -3.67 1.03
N ASP A 107 28.95 -4.50 0.63
CA ASP A 107 28.67 -4.90 -0.76
C ASP A 107 27.15 -5.07 -1.03
N ARG A 108 26.32 -4.79 0.00
CA ARG A 108 24.87 -4.78 -0.06
C ARG A 108 24.35 -3.51 0.58
N ALA A 109 23.37 -2.88 -0.05
CA ALA A 109 22.69 -1.69 0.45
C ALA A 109 21.18 -1.85 0.30
N CYS A 110 20.41 -1.30 1.25
CA CYS A 110 18.96 -1.21 1.13
C CYS A 110 18.42 0.10 1.71
N LEU A 111 17.26 0.49 1.20
CA LEU A 111 16.56 1.72 1.54
C LEU A 111 15.05 1.44 1.61
N SER A 112 14.43 1.83 2.72
CA SER A 112 12.98 1.80 2.91
C SER A 112 12.45 3.23 3.02
N ILE A 113 11.46 3.62 2.23
CA ILE A 113 10.84 4.96 2.29
C ILE A 113 9.33 4.78 2.49
N ARG A 114 8.78 5.41 3.55
CA ARG A 114 7.35 5.33 3.89
C ARG A 114 6.75 6.71 4.07
N PHE A 115 5.64 6.99 3.40
CA PHE A 115 4.92 8.26 3.48
C PHE A 115 3.46 8.10 3.07
N GLU A 116 2.65 9.13 3.28
CA GLU A 116 1.28 9.23 2.75
C GLU A 116 1.27 10.12 1.51
N HIS A 117 0.56 9.69 0.47
CA HIS A 117 0.31 10.49 -0.72
C HIS A 117 -1.17 10.84 -0.83
N LEU A 118 -1.47 12.13 -1.03
CA LEU A 118 -2.86 12.62 -1.12
C LEU A 118 -3.34 12.58 -2.56
N VAL A 119 -4.42 11.86 -2.82
CA VAL A 119 -5.08 11.83 -4.13
C VAL A 119 -6.48 12.40 -4.00
N ARG A 120 -6.86 13.29 -4.92
CA ARG A 120 -8.20 13.87 -4.97
C ARG A 120 -9.15 12.91 -5.67
N ARG A 121 -10.21 12.48 -4.99
CA ARG A 121 -11.17 11.49 -5.48
C ARG A 121 -12.54 12.13 -5.75
N PRO A 122 -13.15 11.91 -6.92
CA PRO A 122 -14.51 12.36 -7.19
C PRO A 122 -15.53 11.55 -6.36
N ALA A 123 -16.68 12.15 -6.08
CA ALA A 123 -17.84 11.40 -5.59
C ALA A 123 -18.47 10.56 -6.73
N LEU A 124 -19.32 9.59 -6.39
CA LEU A 124 -19.93 8.68 -7.37
C LEU A 124 -20.90 9.36 -8.35
N LYS A 125 -21.66 10.36 -7.89
CA LYS A 125 -22.70 11.03 -8.69
C LYS A 125 -22.62 12.56 -8.62
N SER A 126 -22.45 13.11 -7.42
CA SER A 126 -22.43 14.57 -7.24
C SER A 126 -21.14 15.17 -7.79
N ALA A 127 -21.13 16.49 -8.02
CA ALA A 127 -19.92 17.21 -8.43
C ALA A 127 -18.87 17.36 -7.31
N ASN A 128 -19.09 16.74 -6.14
CA ASN A 128 -18.16 16.81 -5.02
C ASN A 128 -16.88 16.02 -5.29
N SER A 129 -15.83 16.40 -4.57
CA SER A 129 -14.56 15.68 -4.56
C SER A 129 -13.80 16.00 -3.26
N GLY A 130 -13.03 15.05 -2.78
CA GLY A 130 -12.29 15.17 -1.53
C GLY A 130 -10.94 14.47 -1.58
N TRP A 131 -10.09 14.78 -0.61
CA TRP A 131 -8.76 14.21 -0.49
C TRP A 131 -8.80 12.88 0.23
N ARG A 132 -8.03 11.90 -0.27
CA ARG A 132 -7.78 10.64 0.40
C ARG A 132 -6.29 10.38 0.46
N ALA A 133 -5.82 9.99 1.64
CA ALA A 133 -4.44 9.57 1.85
C ALA A 133 -4.30 8.09 1.48
N TYR A 134 -3.22 7.79 0.76
CA TYR A 134 -2.79 6.45 0.42
C TYR A 134 -1.39 6.24 0.98
N PRO A 135 -1.17 5.19 1.80
CA PRO A 135 0.17 4.86 2.24
C PRO A 135 1.00 4.43 1.04
N VAL A 136 2.24 4.89 1.00
CA VAL A 136 3.25 4.51 0.02
C VAL A 136 4.42 3.91 0.75
N CYS A 137 4.83 2.72 0.34
CA CYS A 137 6.04 2.06 0.80
C CYS A 137 6.93 1.78 -0.41
N ILE A 138 8.16 2.26 -0.40
CA ILE A 138 9.17 1.95 -1.40
C ILE A 138 10.30 1.23 -0.70
N GLU A 139 10.65 0.05 -1.21
CA GLU A 139 11.80 -0.73 -0.73
C GLU A 139 12.74 -0.91 -1.92
N ALA A 140 13.99 -0.49 -1.78
CA ALA A 140 15.01 -0.61 -2.81
C ALA A 140 16.23 -1.33 -2.22
N SER A 141 16.83 -2.24 -2.99
CA SER A 141 18.05 -2.93 -2.58
C SER A 141 19.02 -3.08 -3.75
N LEU A 142 20.31 -3.08 -3.43
CA LEU A 142 21.40 -3.28 -4.36
C LEU A 142 22.36 -4.31 -3.77
N VAL A 143 22.50 -5.45 -4.44
CA VAL A 143 23.40 -6.55 -4.06
C VAL A 143 24.29 -6.86 -5.25
N GLY A 144 25.57 -6.50 -5.17
CA GLY A 144 26.43 -6.45 -6.36
C GLY A 144 25.85 -5.48 -7.39
N ASP A 145 25.49 -5.98 -8.57
CA ASP A 145 24.83 -5.20 -9.63
C ASP A 145 23.33 -5.48 -9.76
N GLN A 146 22.78 -6.33 -8.88
CA GLN A 146 21.35 -6.62 -8.86
C GLN A 146 20.62 -5.54 -8.08
N PHE A 147 19.89 -4.70 -8.81
CA PHE A 147 18.97 -3.71 -8.25
C PHE A 147 17.55 -4.28 -8.21
N LEU A 148 16.95 -4.28 -7.03
CA LEU A 148 15.55 -4.65 -6.84
C LEU A 148 14.78 -3.46 -6.26
N LEU A 149 13.67 -3.12 -6.91
CA LEU A 149 12.75 -2.08 -6.48
C LEU A 149 11.37 -2.69 -6.26
N GLU A 150 10.83 -2.43 -5.08
CA GLU A 150 9.46 -2.78 -4.71
C GLU A 150 8.69 -1.52 -4.32
N PHE A 151 7.44 -1.47 -4.74
CA PHE A 151 6.52 -0.38 -4.48
C PHE A 151 5.24 -0.94 -3.87
N GLY A 152 4.72 -0.31 -2.84
CA GLY A 152 3.53 -0.79 -2.13
C GLY A 152 2.56 0.32 -1.76
N THR A 153 1.27 -0.04 -1.74
CA THR A 153 0.19 0.84 -1.33
C THR A 153 -1.02 0.02 -0.85
N GLU A 154 -2.08 0.70 -0.39
CA GLU A 154 -3.30 0.09 0.11
C GLU A 154 -4.54 0.72 -0.53
N VAL A 155 -5.49 -0.13 -0.92
CA VAL A 155 -6.80 0.30 -1.41
C VAL A 155 -7.88 -0.18 -0.43
N VAL A 156 -8.52 0.79 0.21
CA VAL A 156 -9.67 0.58 1.09
C VAL A 156 -10.96 0.60 0.28
N TYR A 157 -11.84 -0.37 0.54
CA TYR A 157 -13.11 -0.55 -0.16
C TYR A 157 -14.17 -1.12 0.80
N SER A 158 -15.41 -1.21 0.34
CA SER A 158 -16.50 -1.90 1.05
C SER A 158 -16.75 -3.27 0.44
N SER A 159 -16.85 -4.31 1.25
CA SER A 159 -17.25 -5.65 0.82
C SER A 159 -18.56 -6.04 1.48
N THR A 160 -19.45 -6.67 0.71
CA THR A 160 -20.71 -7.25 1.21
C THR A 160 -20.71 -8.75 0.93
N CYS A 161 -20.94 -9.55 1.96
CA CYS A 161 -20.85 -11.00 1.86
C CYS A 161 -22.00 -11.60 1.02
N PRO A 162 -21.70 -12.36 -0.05
CA PRO A 162 -22.73 -13.00 -0.87
C PRO A 162 -23.62 -13.96 -0.08
N ALA A 163 -23.04 -14.72 0.84
CA ALA A 163 -23.78 -15.68 1.67
C ALA A 163 -24.76 -14.97 2.61
N SER A 164 -24.31 -13.92 3.30
CA SER A 164 -25.18 -13.11 4.16
C SER A 164 -26.30 -12.46 3.37
N ALA A 165 -26.01 -11.91 2.18
CA ALA A 165 -27.03 -11.32 1.32
C ALA A 165 -28.09 -12.33 0.85
N ALA A 166 -27.69 -13.58 0.58
CA ALA A 166 -28.65 -14.63 0.25
C ALA A 166 -29.58 -14.95 1.43
N LEU A 167 -29.03 -15.06 2.64
CA LEU A 167 -29.82 -15.30 3.86
C LEU A 167 -30.75 -14.12 4.19
N SER A 168 -30.30 -12.88 4.03
CA SER A 168 -31.17 -11.71 4.22
C SER A 168 -32.34 -11.71 3.25
N ARG A 169 -32.13 -12.08 1.98
CA ARG A 169 -33.22 -12.22 1.01
C ARG A 169 -34.21 -13.30 1.40
N GLN A 170 -33.74 -14.42 1.95
CA GLN A 170 -34.62 -15.49 2.43
C GLN A 170 -35.53 -14.99 3.56
N LEU A 171 -34.97 -14.28 4.54
CA LEU A 171 -35.77 -13.68 5.63
C LEU A 171 -36.81 -12.67 5.11
N ILE A 172 -36.46 -11.89 4.08
CA ILE A 172 -37.40 -10.98 3.41
C ILE A 172 -38.53 -11.76 2.72
N GLN A 173 -38.23 -12.87 2.05
CA GLN A 173 -39.22 -13.73 1.41
C GLN A 173 -40.16 -14.38 2.44
N ASP A 174 -39.62 -14.85 3.57
CA ASP A 174 -40.40 -15.43 4.65
C ASP A 174 -41.35 -14.40 5.27
N GLN A 175 -40.88 -13.16 5.49
CA GLN A 175 -41.73 -12.06 5.95
C GLN A 175 -42.84 -11.72 4.95
N PHE A 176 -42.52 -11.75 3.65
CA PHE A 176 -43.53 -11.53 2.61
C PHE A 176 -44.61 -12.62 2.64
N ILE A 177 -44.24 -13.90 2.76
CA ILE A 177 -45.20 -15.02 2.86
C ILE A 177 -46.07 -14.89 4.12
N HIS A 178 -45.50 -14.42 5.23
CA HIS A 178 -46.24 -14.19 6.47
C HIS A 178 -47.27 -13.06 6.32
N ASP A 179 -46.89 -11.94 5.71
CA ASP A 179 -47.74 -10.75 5.61
C ASP A 179 -48.75 -10.82 4.46
N PHE A 180 -48.49 -11.64 3.43
CA PHE A 180 -49.35 -11.80 2.26
C PHE A 180 -49.71 -13.28 2.04
N ALA A 181 -50.98 -13.62 2.24
CA ALA A 181 -51.46 -15.00 2.14
C ALA A 181 -51.31 -15.56 0.70
N PRO A 182 -50.79 -16.79 0.54
CA PRO A 182 -50.70 -17.42 -0.77
C PRO A 182 -52.08 -17.59 -1.42
N GLY A 183 -52.18 -17.22 -2.70
CA GLY A 183 -53.41 -17.40 -3.50
C GLY A 183 -54.38 -16.22 -3.47
N GLU A 184 -54.11 -15.18 -2.68
CA GLU A 184 -54.88 -13.93 -2.72
C GLU A 184 -54.30 -12.94 -3.75
N ALA A 185 -55.17 -12.08 -4.31
CA ALA A 185 -54.74 -11.03 -5.21
C ALA A 185 -53.96 -9.96 -4.43
N LEU A 186 -52.75 -9.64 -4.89
CA LEU A 186 -51.92 -8.61 -4.28
C LEU A 186 -52.30 -7.22 -4.80
N ASP A 187 -52.58 -6.29 -3.89
CA ASP A 187 -52.67 -4.87 -4.23
C ASP A 187 -51.28 -4.27 -4.39
N HIS A 188 -51.01 -3.72 -5.57
CA HIS A 188 -49.71 -3.12 -5.89
C HIS A 188 -49.35 -1.96 -4.95
N ALA A 189 -50.32 -1.11 -4.58
CA ALA A 189 -50.06 0.03 -3.69
C ALA A 189 -49.70 -0.45 -2.28
N ALA A 190 -50.39 -1.47 -1.77
CA ALA A 190 -50.06 -2.11 -0.50
C ALA A 190 -48.66 -2.73 -0.49
N VAL A 191 -48.28 -3.46 -1.55
CA VAL A 191 -46.92 -4.06 -1.65
C VAL A 191 -45.84 -2.97 -1.71
N LEU A 192 -46.06 -1.89 -2.47
CA LEU A 192 -45.12 -0.78 -2.55
C LEU A 192 -44.94 -0.08 -1.19
N ALA A 193 -46.04 0.15 -0.46
CA ALA A 193 -45.99 0.71 0.89
C ALA A 193 -45.27 -0.23 1.88
N TRP A 194 -45.49 -1.54 1.75
CA TRP A 194 -44.82 -2.56 2.55
C TRP A 194 -43.30 -2.56 2.32
N LEU A 195 -42.85 -2.52 1.05
CA LEU A 195 -41.43 -2.41 0.69
C LEU A 195 -40.75 -1.15 1.27
N GLY A 196 -41.50 -0.06 1.44
CA GLY A 196 -41.02 1.17 2.06
C GLY A 196 -41.01 1.17 3.59
N SER A 197 -41.47 0.10 4.23
CA SER A 197 -41.54 -0.06 5.68
C SER A 197 -40.46 -1.00 6.21
N GLU A 198 -40.27 -1.03 7.53
CA GLU A 198 -39.34 -1.96 8.20
C GLU A 198 -39.69 -3.44 7.98
N LYS A 199 -40.94 -3.75 7.63
CA LYS A 199 -41.38 -5.11 7.28
C LYS A 199 -40.89 -5.55 5.90
N GLY A 200 -40.67 -4.58 5.00
CA GLY A 200 -40.22 -4.85 3.63
C GLY A 200 -38.78 -5.33 3.54
N ILE A 201 -37.94 -4.91 4.50
CA ILE A 201 -36.51 -5.22 4.58
C ILE A 201 -36.16 -5.55 6.04
N VAL A 202 -36.60 -6.71 6.53
CA VAL A 202 -36.40 -7.16 7.92
C VAL A 202 -34.98 -7.57 8.27
N ALA A 203 -34.13 -7.78 7.27
CA ALA A 203 -32.75 -8.21 7.44
C ALA A 203 -31.83 -7.46 6.48
N ALA A 204 -30.65 -7.11 6.97
CA ALA A 204 -29.57 -6.54 6.18
C ALA A 204 -28.41 -7.52 6.09
N ALA A 205 -27.79 -7.60 4.91
CA ALA A 205 -26.56 -8.34 4.74
C ALA A 205 -25.43 -7.62 5.48
N HIS A 206 -24.51 -8.36 6.10
CA HIS A 206 -23.34 -7.70 6.67
C HIS A 206 -22.42 -7.19 5.55
N ALA A 207 -21.96 -5.96 5.75
CA ALA A 207 -20.93 -5.33 4.95
C ALA A 207 -19.88 -4.74 5.89
N GLN A 208 -18.67 -4.56 5.37
CA GLN A 208 -17.54 -4.10 6.16
C GLN A 208 -16.55 -3.28 5.33
N ARG A 209 -15.70 -2.55 6.05
CA ARG A 209 -14.48 -2.01 5.47
C ARG A 209 -13.53 -3.16 5.15
N SER A 210 -12.82 -3.05 4.04
CA SER A 210 -11.85 -4.05 3.61
C SER A 210 -10.64 -3.35 3.00
N VAL A 211 -9.49 -4.02 3.05
CA VAL A 211 -8.22 -3.47 2.61
C VAL A 211 -7.55 -4.44 1.65
N ALA A 212 -7.19 -3.95 0.47
CA ALA A 212 -6.28 -4.62 -0.44
C ALA A 212 -4.89 -4.00 -0.29
N ARG A 213 -3.95 -4.76 0.27
CA ARG A 213 -2.54 -4.37 0.40
C ARG A 213 -1.80 -4.88 -0.84
N LEU A 214 -1.14 -3.97 -1.52
CA LEU A 214 -0.43 -4.22 -2.77
C LEU A 214 1.06 -4.06 -2.54
N ARG A 215 1.85 -5.01 -3.03
CA ARG A 215 3.28 -4.86 -3.29
C ARG A 215 3.52 -5.22 -4.74
N VAL A 216 4.26 -4.40 -5.46
CA VAL A 216 4.54 -4.59 -6.89
C VAL A 216 6.01 -4.37 -7.15
N ARG A 217 6.53 -5.10 -8.13
CA ARG A 217 7.82 -4.81 -8.76
C ARG A 217 7.50 -4.14 -10.10
N PRO A 218 7.84 -2.85 -10.27
CA PRO A 218 7.71 -2.20 -11.57
C PRO A 218 8.54 -2.94 -12.62
N ALA A 219 8.05 -3.00 -13.85
CA ALA A 219 8.88 -3.36 -15.00
C ALA A 219 9.98 -2.30 -15.20
N ALA A 220 11.03 -2.64 -15.94
CA ALA A 220 12.09 -1.70 -16.28
C ALA A 220 11.48 -0.42 -16.91
N ASP A 221 11.98 0.74 -16.49
CA ASP A 221 11.59 2.07 -16.99
C ASP A 221 10.11 2.47 -16.79
N ALA A 222 9.31 1.65 -16.09
CA ALA A 222 7.89 1.93 -15.89
C ALA A 222 7.59 3.08 -14.91
N GLY A 223 8.58 3.55 -14.14
CA GLY A 223 8.38 4.60 -13.13
C GLY A 223 7.37 4.24 -12.04
N PHE A 224 6.99 5.22 -11.22
CA PHE A 224 5.96 5.06 -10.19
C PHE A 224 4.59 5.52 -10.74
N HIS A 225 3.63 4.61 -10.82
CA HIS A 225 2.26 4.89 -11.29
C HIS A 225 1.22 4.62 -10.20
N LEU A 226 1.35 5.28 -9.05
CA LEU A 226 0.48 5.09 -7.90
C LEU A 226 -1.00 5.28 -8.25
N VAL A 227 -1.36 6.39 -8.88
CA VAL A 227 -2.77 6.71 -9.17
C VAL A 227 -3.37 5.68 -10.12
N GLY A 228 -2.65 5.33 -11.19
CA GLY A 228 -3.10 4.30 -12.14
C GLY A 228 -3.26 2.91 -11.49
N LEU A 229 -2.39 2.55 -10.56
CA LEU A 229 -2.52 1.31 -9.78
C LEU A 229 -3.77 1.33 -8.90
N ILE A 230 -3.98 2.41 -8.15
CA ILE A 230 -5.18 2.57 -7.30
C ILE A 230 -6.44 2.50 -8.16
N ASP A 231 -6.51 3.26 -9.25
CA ASP A 231 -7.70 3.36 -10.11
C ASP A 231 -8.08 2.00 -10.71
N ARG A 232 -7.08 1.24 -11.15
CA ARG A 232 -7.25 -0.13 -11.66
C ARG A 232 -7.84 -1.05 -10.59
N VAL A 233 -7.34 -0.98 -9.36
CA VAL A 233 -7.81 -1.81 -8.25
C VAL A 233 -9.20 -1.37 -7.77
N GLU A 234 -9.44 -0.07 -7.63
CA GLU A 234 -10.76 0.48 -7.29
C GLU A 234 -11.81 0.11 -8.33
N SER A 235 -11.45 0.15 -9.62
CA SER A 235 -12.34 -0.27 -10.72
C SER A 235 -12.64 -1.78 -10.67
N ALA A 236 -11.63 -2.62 -10.40
CA ALA A 236 -11.82 -4.06 -10.29
C ALA A 236 -12.68 -4.45 -9.08
N LEU A 237 -12.56 -3.71 -7.97
CA LEU A 237 -13.33 -3.93 -6.75
C LEU A 237 -14.73 -3.33 -6.82
N GLY A 238 -14.93 -2.20 -7.49
CA GLY A 238 -16.24 -1.59 -7.77
C GLY A 238 -16.93 -0.87 -6.60
N THR A 239 -16.35 -0.91 -5.40
CA THR A 239 -16.91 -0.28 -4.17
C THR A 239 -15.85 0.53 -3.39
N PRO A 240 -15.08 1.43 -4.03
CA PRO A 240 -14.10 2.24 -3.33
C PRO A 240 -14.76 3.15 -2.28
N VAL A 241 -14.08 3.37 -1.15
CA VAL A 241 -14.59 4.28 -0.12
C VAL A 241 -14.65 5.72 -0.64
N GLN A 242 -15.68 6.45 -0.21
CA GLN A 242 -15.97 7.80 -0.67
C GLN A 242 -15.42 8.86 0.29
N THR A 243 -15.19 10.07 -0.22
CA THR A 243 -14.70 11.22 0.56
C THR A 243 -15.84 12.15 0.96
N ALA A 244 -16.18 13.13 0.11
CA ALA A 244 -17.27 14.08 0.33
C ALA A 244 -18.52 13.66 -0.44
N VAL A 245 -19.53 13.14 0.27
CA VAL A 245 -20.76 12.58 -0.34
C VAL A 245 -22.00 13.43 -0.07
N LYS A 246 -22.97 13.36 -0.99
CA LYS A 246 -24.38 13.75 -0.81
C LYS A 246 -25.26 12.51 -0.76
N ARG A 247 -26.55 12.68 -0.43
CA ARG A 247 -27.55 11.58 -0.41
C ARG A 247 -27.60 10.77 -1.70
N GLU A 248 -27.44 11.42 -2.85
CA GLU A 248 -27.39 10.74 -4.16
C GLU A 248 -26.17 9.83 -4.32
N ASP A 249 -25.03 10.21 -3.74
CA ASP A 249 -23.80 9.40 -3.72
C ASP A 249 -23.94 8.22 -2.76
N GLU A 250 -24.54 8.43 -1.58
CA GLU A 250 -24.83 7.36 -0.62
C GLU A 250 -25.77 6.31 -1.23
N GLN A 251 -26.83 6.75 -1.93
CA GLN A 251 -27.71 5.85 -2.65
C GLN A 251 -26.98 5.10 -3.77
N ALA A 252 -26.11 5.78 -4.53
CA ALA A 252 -25.29 5.13 -5.54
C ALA A 252 -24.33 4.09 -4.95
N PHE A 253 -23.75 4.39 -3.79
CA PHE A 253 -22.87 3.48 -3.07
C PHE A 253 -23.62 2.28 -2.50
N ALA A 254 -24.84 2.47 -1.98
CA ALA A 254 -25.70 1.39 -1.52
C ALA A 254 -26.08 0.45 -2.69
N LEU A 255 -26.42 1.03 -3.86
CA LEU A 255 -26.67 0.25 -5.08
C LEU A 255 -25.44 -0.53 -5.53
N ALA A 256 -24.26 0.09 -5.51
CA ALA A 256 -23.00 -0.57 -5.85
C ALA A 256 -22.70 -1.75 -4.92
N ASN A 257 -22.86 -1.58 -3.60
CA ASN A 257 -22.66 -2.67 -2.64
C ASN A 257 -23.64 -3.83 -2.86
N GLY A 258 -24.93 -3.54 -3.05
CA GLY A 258 -25.94 -4.58 -3.30
C GLY A 258 -25.77 -5.30 -4.63
N GLY A 259 -25.25 -4.61 -5.66
CA GLY A 259 -24.97 -5.18 -6.98
C GLY A 259 -23.62 -5.87 -7.12
N ASN A 260 -22.73 -5.71 -6.12
CA ASN A 260 -21.34 -6.15 -6.21
C ASN A 260 -20.91 -6.94 -4.97
N LEU A 261 -21.63 -8.03 -4.72
CA LEU A 261 -21.32 -8.95 -3.63
C LEU A 261 -20.01 -9.72 -3.95
N MET A 262 -19.15 -9.90 -2.95
CA MET A 262 -17.88 -10.61 -3.15
C MET A 262 -17.37 -11.26 -1.86
N PHE A 263 -16.83 -12.47 -1.98
CA PHE A 263 -15.97 -13.05 -0.96
C PHE A 263 -14.56 -12.43 -1.02
N CYS A 264 -13.74 -12.72 -0.01
CA CYS A 264 -12.35 -12.26 0.04
C CYS A 264 -11.53 -12.81 -1.14
N GLU A 265 -11.81 -14.05 -1.54
CA GLU A 265 -11.23 -14.72 -2.69
C GLU A 265 -11.63 -14.07 -4.02
N ASP A 266 -12.89 -13.65 -4.15
CA ASP A 266 -13.38 -12.96 -5.35
C ASP A 266 -12.65 -11.62 -5.52
N ALA A 267 -12.50 -10.86 -4.44
CA ALA A 267 -11.74 -9.61 -4.44
C ALA A 267 -10.28 -9.86 -4.87
N ALA A 268 -9.61 -10.85 -4.29
CA ALA A 268 -8.23 -11.18 -4.65
C ALA A 268 -8.10 -11.56 -6.14
N ARG A 269 -9.00 -12.40 -6.68
CA ARG A 269 -9.00 -12.79 -8.10
C ARG A 269 -9.28 -11.63 -9.04
N ARG A 270 -10.19 -10.72 -8.67
CA ARG A 270 -10.49 -9.52 -9.48
C ARG A 270 -9.29 -8.59 -9.57
N ILE A 271 -8.63 -8.36 -8.43
CA ILE A 271 -7.41 -7.55 -8.40
C ILE A 271 -6.31 -8.23 -9.21
N GLN A 272 -6.05 -9.52 -8.98
CA GLN A 272 -5.04 -10.29 -9.71
C GLN A 272 -5.25 -10.17 -11.23
N LYS A 273 -6.46 -10.47 -11.71
CA LYS A 273 -6.81 -10.34 -13.14
C LYS A 273 -6.58 -8.94 -13.68
N ALA A 274 -6.90 -7.91 -12.90
CA ALA A 274 -6.71 -6.53 -13.31
C ALA A 274 -5.22 -6.15 -13.42
N LEU A 275 -4.39 -6.60 -12.46
CA LEU A 275 -2.94 -6.35 -12.43
C LEU A 275 -2.17 -7.21 -13.44
N ASP A 276 -2.61 -8.44 -13.73
CA ASP A 276 -2.03 -9.29 -14.78
C ASP A 276 -2.08 -8.62 -16.15
N ALA A 277 -3.11 -7.81 -16.40
CA ALA A 277 -3.28 -7.05 -17.63
C ALA A 277 -2.48 -5.73 -17.67
N ASP A 278 -1.60 -5.47 -16.70
CA ASP A 278 -0.73 -4.29 -16.67
C ASP A 278 0.74 -4.70 -16.92
N ASP A 279 1.19 -4.52 -18.16
CA ASP A 279 2.56 -4.88 -18.58
C ASP A 279 3.65 -4.05 -17.88
N ARG A 280 3.28 -2.96 -17.21
CA ARG A 280 4.19 -2.15 -16.38
C ARG A 280 4.53 -2.81 -15.05
N LEU A 281 3.86 -3.89 -14.68
CA LEU A 281 4.11 -4.63 -13.44
C LEU A 281 4.89 -5.90 -13.78
N GLY A 282 6.18 -5.95 -13.38
CA GLY A 282 7.00 -7.15 -13.52
C GLY A 282 6.53 -8.30 -12.62
N ASP A 283 6.10 -7.97 -11.41
CA ASP A 283 5.54 -8.91 -10.44
C ASP A 283 4.63 -8.17 -9.44
N PHE A 284 3.76 -8.90 -8.74
CA PHE A 284 2.97 -8.34 -7.65
C PHE A 284 2.59 -9.39 -6.61
N HIS A 285 2.31 -8.89 -5.41
CA HIS A 285 1.69 -9.59 -4.31
C HIS A 285 0.52 -8.77 -3.78
N ILE A 286 -0.61 -9.44 -3.61
CA ILE A 286 -1.86 -8.89 -3.11
C ILE A 286 -2.20 -9.64 -1.84
N ARG A 287 -2.46 -8.90 -0.77
CA ARG A 287 -3.15 -9.42 0.43
C ARG A 287 -4.45 -8.66 0.58
N VAL A 288 -5.56 -9.37 0.44
CA VAL A 288 -6.90 -8.85 0.73
C VAL A 288 -7.27 -9.23 2.15
N GLU A 289 -7.87 -8.27 2.86
CA GLU A 289 -8.37 -8.42 4.23
C GLU A 289 -9.79 -7.86 4.28
N HIS A 290 -10.77 -8.74 4.52
CA HIS A 290 -12.12 -8.34 4.89
C HIS A 290 -12.17 -8.24 6.41
N GLN A 291 -12.40 -7.03 6.92
CA GLN A 291 -12.45 -6.77 8.35
C GLN A 291 -13.83 -7.15 8.88
N GLU A 292 -14.01 -8.45 9.13
CA GLU A 292 -15.31 -9.07 9.37
C GLU A 292 -16.06 -8.39 10.53
N SER A 293 -17.28 -7.93 10.25
CA SER A 293 -18.11 -7.23 11.25
C SER A 293 -18.76 -8.16 12.27
N LEU A 294 -18.84 -9.47 11.96
CA LEU A 294 -19.43 -10.51 12.81
C LEU A 294 -18.37 -11.28 13.63
N HIS A 295 -17.09 -11.16 13.28
CA HIS A 295 -16.02 -11.95 13.89
C HIS A 295 -14.95 -11.07 14.54
N PRO A 296 -14.25 -11.55 15.57
CA PRO A 296 -13.13 -10.83 16.18
C PRO A 296 -11.81 -10.97 15.37
N HIS A 297 -11.87 -11.48 14.15
CA HIS A 297 -10.74 -11.74 13.27
C HIS A 297 -11.13 -11.54 11.80
N ASP A 298 -10.15 -11.29 10.95
CA ASP A 298 -10.37 -10.95 9.55
C ASP A 298 -10.31 -12.17 8.63
N ALA A 299 -11.10 -12.15 7.54
CA ALA A 299 -10.95 -13.10 6.45
C ALA A 299 -9.89 -12.59 5.46
N VAL A 300 -8.92 -13.43 5.10
CA VAL A 300 -7.78 -13.04 4.27
C VAL A 300 -7.61 -13.91 3.04
N ALA A 301 -7.20 -13.30 1.94
CA ALA A 301 -6.84 -13.98 0.70
C ALA A 301 -5.56 -13.38 0.11
N TYR A 302 -4.76 -14.23 -0.53
CA TYR A 302 -3.48 -13.85 -1.12
C TYR A 302 -3.47 -14.21 -2.60
N ALA A 303 -2.92 -13.32 -3.42
CA ALA A 303 -2.68 -13.58 -4.84
C ALA A 303 -1.33 -12.99 -5.25
N SER A 304 -0.71 -13.57 -6.26
CA SER A 304 0.54 -13.07 -6.84
C SER A 304 0.57 -13.35 -8.33
N LYS A 305 1.50 -12.72 -9.06
CA LYS A 305 1.61 -12.91 -10.52
C LYS A 305 2.06 -14.32 -10.90
N GLY A 306 2.77 -15.01 -10.00
CA GLY A 306 3.26 -16.36 -10.24
C GLY A 306 4.48 -16.46 -11.15
N VAL A 307 5.32 -15.41 -11.19
CA VAL A 307 6.59 -15.43 -11.91
C VAL A 307 7.67 -16.18 -11.11
N GLU A 308 8.58 -16.87 -11.79
CA GLU A 308 9.69 -17.60 -11.16
C GLU A 308 10.61 -16.63 -10.40
N GLY A 309 10.94 -16.94 -9.14
CA GLY A 309 11.69 -16.04 -8.25
C GLY A 309 10.90 -14.80 -7.79
N GLY A 310 9.59 -14.76 -8.04
CA GLY A 310 8.68 -13.70 -7.64
C GLY A 310 8.17 -13.80 -6.21
N TYR A 311 7.18 -12.97 -5.85
CA TYR A 311 6.51 -13.05 -4.55
C TYR A 311 5.75 -14.36 -4.32
N GLY A 312 5.33 -15.02 -5.40
CA GLY A 312 4.53 -16.24 -5.39
C GLY A 312 5.33 -17.53 -5.39
N SER A 313 6.65 -17.47 -5.61
CA SER A 313 7.50 -18.65 -5.47
C SER A 313 7.59 -18.98 -3.98
N ILE A 314 6.78 -19.93 -3.54
CA ILE A 314 7.06 -20.69 -2.33
C ILE A 314 8.38 -21.40 -2.62
N GLY A 315 9.47 -20.92 -2.03
CA GLY A 315 10.73 -21.65 -1.98
C GLY A 315 10.57 -22.94 -1.18
#